data_AF-A0A8T3E9C0-F1
#
_entry.id   AF-A0A8T3E9C0-F1
#
_cell.length_a   1.000
_cell.length_b   1.000
_cell.length_c   1.000
_cell.angle_alpha   90.00
_cell.angle_beta   90.00
_cell.angle_gamma   90.00
#
_symmetry.space_group_name_H-M   'P 1'
#
loop_
_entity.id
_entity.type
_entity.pdbx_description
1 polymer ?
#
loop_
_entity_poly.entity_id
_entity_poly.type
_entity_poly.pdbx_seq_one_letter_code
_entity_poly.pdbx_strand_id
1 'polypeptide(L)'
;MSLDEDARWLEWVTKQFESIAGEDKEIDLDEFKSALKVKESFFAERFFALFDSDGSSTISLDELLKALDLLIHGNETDKLHFLFQVYDVDG
;
A
#
# COMPACT_ATOMS: atom_id res chain seq x y z
N MET A 1 -15.90 8.75 -8.23
CA MET A 1 -15.94 10.00 -7.45
C MET A 1 -15.84 11.17 -8.43
N SER A 2 -15.96 12.43 -7.98
CA SER A 2 -15.67 13.59 -8.82
C SER A 2 -14.16 13.72 -9.06
N LEU A 3 -13.73 14.21 -10.23
CA LEU A 3 -12.32 14.48 -10.55
C LEU A 3 -11.59 15.33 -9.48
N ASP A 4 -12.32 16.22 -8.82
CA ASP A 4 -11.80 17.05 -7.72
C ASP A 4 -11.53 16.25 -6.43
N GLU A 5 -12.25 15.16 -6.20
CA GLU A 5 -12.04 14.28 -5.04
C GLU A 5 -10.81 13.40 -5.24
N ASP A 6 -10.62 12.86 -6.45
CA ASP A 6 -9.45 12.07 -6.84
C ASP A 6 -8.15 12.87 -6.72
N ALA A 7 -8.13 14.12 -7.19
CA ALA A 7 -6.94 14.97 -7.11
C ALA A 7 -6.53 15.28 -5.66
N ARG A 8 -7.52 15.55 -4.79
CA ARG A 8 -7.28 15.81 -3.36
C ARG A 8 -6.80 14.56 -2.63
N TRP A 9 -7.35 13.41 -3.00
CA TRP A 9 -6.95 12.12 -2.43
C TRP A 9 -5.50 11.80 -2.81
N LEU A 10 -5.11 11.92 -4.08
CA LEU A 10 -3.74 11.71 -4.55
C LEU A 10 -2.72 12.65 -3.86
N GLU A 11 -3.06 13.94 -3.71
CA GLU A 11 -2.19 14.89 -3.01
C GLU A 11 -2.01 14.51 -1.55
N TRP A 12 -3.09 14.08 -0.88
CA TRP A 12 -3.03 13.62 0.50
C TRP A 12 -2.18 12.35 0.65
N VAL A 13 -2.37 11.35 -0.22
CA VAL A 13 -1.59 10.10 -0.20
C VAL A 13 -0.11 10.38 -0.41
N THR A 14 0.23 11.24 -1.37
CA THR A 14 1.62 11.60 -1.67
C THR A 14 2.29 12.26 -0.46
N LYS A 15 1.59 13.21 0.19
CA LYS A 15 2.11 13.85 1.42
C LYS A 15 2.27 12.88 2.58
N GLN A 16 1.37 11.90 2.72
CA GLN A 16 1.53 10.86 3.73
C GLN A 16 2.72 9.95 3.41
N PHE A 17 2.89 9.55 2.15
CA PHE A 17 4.04 8.77 1.70
C PHE A 17 5.35 9.49 2.02
N GLU A 18 5.49 10.75 1.62
CA GLU A 18 6.70 11.55 1.90
C GLU A 18 6.99 11.72 3.40
N SER A 19 5.96 11.69 4.25
CA SER A 19 6.15 11.75 5.71
C SER A 19 6.64 10.43 6.30
N ILE A 20 6.41 9.30 5.62
CA ILE A 20 6.76 7.96 6.10
C ILE A 20 8.10 7.53 5.50
N ALA A 21 8.29 7.73 4.19
CA ALA A 21 9.42 7.29 3.37
C ALA A 21 10.71 8.12 3.53
N GLY A 22 10.81 8.94 4.58
CA GLY A 22 12.04 9.67 4.90
C GLY A 22 12.72 10.43 3.75
N GLU A 23 14.06 10.35 3.70
CA GLU A 23 14.91 11.00 2.70
C GLU A 23 15.18 10.13 1.46
N ASP A 24 15.03 8.82 1.59
CA ASP A 24 15.25 7.80 0.56
C ASP A 24 14.05 7.62 -0.37
N LYS A 25 12.87 8.13 0.02
CA LYS A 25 11.63 8.12 -0.79
C LYS A 25 11.14 6.70 -1.13
N GLU A 26 11.51 5.76 -0.30
CA GLU A 26 11.02 4.39 -0.32
C GLU A 26 10.50 4.09 1.09
N ILE A 27 9.45 3.27 1.20
CA ILE A 27 8.94 2.85 2.50
C ILE A 27 9.45 1.45 2.77
N ASP A 28 10.27 1.27 3.79
CA ASP A 28 10.67 -0.05 4.25
C ASP A 28 9.62 -0.69 5.18
N LEU A 29 9.79 -1.98 5.47
CA LEU A 29 8.83 -2.73 6.28
C LEU A 29 8.66 -2.18 7.71
N ASP A 30 9.72 -1.64 8.30
CA ASP A 30 9.69 -1.06 9.65
C ASP A 30 8.97 0.29 9.65
N GLU A 31 9.24 1.12 8.65
CA GLU A 31 8.52 2.38 8.40
C GLU A 31 7.04 2.13 8.13
N PHE A 32 6.71 1.13 7.33
CA PHE A 32 5.34 0.73 7.03
C PHE A 32 4.60 0.26 8.30
N LYS A 33 5.24 -0.59 9.12
CA LYS A 33 4.68 -1.04 10.41
C LYS A 33 4.47 0.12 11.38
N SER A 34 5.44 1.04 11.44
CA SER A 34 5.40 2.24 12.26
C SER A 34 4.28 3.20 11.83
N ALA A 35 4.10 3.41 10.52
CA ALA A 35 3.05 4.23 9.96
C ALA A 35 1.64 3.67 10.25
N LEU A 36 1.47 2.35 10.12
CA LEU A 36 0.22 1.67 10.43
C LEU A 36 -0.05 1.54 11.95
N LYS A 37 0.93 1.89 12.81
CA LYS A 37 0.87 1.74 14.28
C LYS A 37 0.43 0.35 14.74
N VAL A 38 0.68 -0.67 13.93
CA VAL A 38 0.36 -2.06 14.26
C VAL A 38 1.56 -2.67 14.96
N LYS A 39 1.41 -2.94 16.26
CA LYS A 39 2.37 -3.76 17.01
C LYS A 39 2.28 -5.19 16.47
N GLU A 40 3.20 -5.56 15.59
CA GLU A 40 3.40 -6.93 15.11
C GLU A 40 2.13 -7.59 14.56
N SER A 41 1.63 -7.05 13.45
CA SER A 41 0.57 -7.72 12.72
C SER A 41 1.18 -8.51 11.57
N PHE A 42 1.00 -9.83 11.58
CA PHE A 42 1.22 -10.72 10.42
C PHE A 42 0.65 -10.12 9.13
N PHE A 43 -0.44 -9.35 9.24
CA PHE A 43 -1.04 -8.63 8.12
C PHE A 43 -0.14 -7.54 7.54
N ALA A 44 0.68 -6.85 8.34
CA ALA A 44 1.53 -5.76 7.86
C ALA A 44 2.55 -6.28 6.83
N GLU A 45 3.15 -7.43 7.08
CA GLU A 45 4.09 -8.08 6.15
C GLU A 45 3.40 -8.55 4.87
N ARG A 46 2.16 -9.04 5.00
CA ARG A 46 1.36 -9.47 3.84
C ARG A 46 0.88 -8.30 3.00
N PHE A 47 0.41 -7.23 3.64
CA PHE A 47 0.09 -5.99 2.97
C PHE A 47 1.32 -5.43 2.27
N PHE A 48 2.46 -5.39 2.97
CA PHE A 48 3.73 -4.93 2.40
C PHE A 48 4.09 -5.71 1.12
N ALA A 49 4.03 -7.03 1.16
CA ALA A 49 4.28 -7.89 -0.01
C ALA A 49 3.26 -7.73 -1.15
N LEU A 50 2.09 -7.14 -0.88
CA LEU A 50 1.12 -6.82 -1.93
C LEU A 50 1.36 -5.44 -2.55
N PHE A 51 1.99 -4.54 -1.79
CA PHE A 51 2.41 -3.23 -2.29
C PHE A 51 3.71 -3.38 -3.09
N ASP A 52 4.71 -4.08 -2.55
CA ASP A 52 5.99 -4.42 -3.18
C ASP A 52 5.78 -5.42 -4.33
N SER A 53 5.53 -4.89 -5.53
CA SER A 53 5.22 -5.70 -6.70
C SER A 53 6.46 -6.17 -7.43
N ASP A 54 7.59 -5.48 -7.24
CA ASP A 54 8.87 -5.80 -7.86
C ASP A 54 9.77 -6.68 -6.98
N GLY A 55 9.41 -6.88 -5.71
CA GLY A 55 10.14 -7.69 -4.75
C GLY A 55 11.42 -7.02 -4.25
N SER A 56 11.50 -5.69 -4.35
CA SER A 56 12.62 -4.88 -3.89
C SER A 56 12.78 -4.86 -2.37
N SER A 57 11.77 -5.34 -1.63
CA SER A 57 11.65 -5.22 -0.18
C SER A 57 11.50 -3.77 0.31
N THR A 58 11.17 -2.85 -0.59
CA THR A 58 10.76 -1.48 -0.30
C THR A 58 9.50 -1.16 -1.09
N ILE A 59 8.74 -0.14 -0.68
CA ILE A 59 7.55 0.31 -1.42
C ILE A 59 7.83 1.68 -2.01
N SER A 60 7.79 1.75 -3.34
CA SER A 60 7.86 3.00 -4.08
C SER A 60 6.51 3.76 -4.05
N LEU A 61 6.54 5.07 -4.28
CA LEU A 61 5.32 5.88 -4.40
C LEU A 61 4.38 5.34 -5.51
N ASP A 62 4.95 4.92 -6.65
CA ASP A 62 4.19 4.38 -7.77
C ASP A 62 3.48 3.06 -7.41
N GLU A 63 4.15 2.18 -6.68
CA GLU A 63 3.60 0.92 -6.20
C GLU A 63 2.46 1.13 -5.19
N LEU A 64 2.66 2.04 -4.24
CA LEU A 64 1.63 2.41 -3.29
C LEU A 64 0.39 2.97 -4.02
N LEU A 65 0.58 3.88 -4.96
CA LEU A 65 -0.53 4.48 -5.72
C LEU A 65 -1.28 3.44 -6.54
N LYS A 66 -0.58 2.55 -7.24
CA LYS A 66 -1.22 1.47 -8.03
C LYS A 66 -2.04 0.53 -7.17
N ALA A 67 -1.49 0.10 -6.03
CA ALA A 67 -2.19 -0.81 -5.14
C ALA A 67 -3.40 -0.14 -4.47
N LEU A 68 -3.29 1.12 -4.07
CA LEU A 68 -4.41 1.89 -3.53
C LEU A 68 -5.49 2.16 -4.58
N ASP A 69 -5.09 2.47 -5.82
CA ASP A 69 -6.02 2.61 -6.95
C ASP A 69 -6.80 1.33 -7.17
N LEU A 70 -6.13 0.18 -7.18
CA LEU A 70 -6.80 -1.13 -7.28
C LEU A 70 -7.72 -1.41 -6.09
N LEU A 71 -7.34 -1.04 -4.87
CA LEU A 71 -8.18 -1.24 -3.68
C LEU A 71 -9.42 -0.33 -3.66
N ILE A 72 -9.30 0.90 -4.17
CA ILE A 72 -10.37 1.90 -4.14
C ILE A 72 -11.28 1.73 -5.36
N HIS A 73 -10.69 1.65 -6.55
CA HIS A 73 -11.36 1.61 -7.85
C HIS A 73 -11.57 0.18 -8.41
N GLY A 74 -10.90 -0.83 -7.87
CA GLY A 74 -11.12 -2.22 -8.27
C GLY A 74 -12.53 -2.69 -7.95
N ASN A 75 -13.03 -3.63 -8.74
CA ASN A 75 -14.33 -4.24 -8.50
C ASN A 75 -14.29 -5.17 -7.29
N GLU A 76 -15.45 -5.62 -6.82
CA GLU A 76 -15.55 -6.56 -5.69
C GLU A 76 -14.68 -7.81 -5.89
N THR A 77 -14.56 -8.31 -7.12
CA THR A 77 -13.69 -9.42 -7.47
C THR A 77 -12.20 -9.10 -7.27
N ASP A 78 -11.75 -7.89 -7.64
CA ASP A 78 -10.35 -7.47 -7.49
C ASP A 78 -10.00 -7.35 -6.00
N LYS A 79 -10.92 -6.79 -5.20
CA LYS A 79 -10.76 -6.68 -3.74
C LYS A 79 -10.76 -8.05 -3.07
N LEU A 80 -11.61 -8.97 -3.52
CA LEU A 80 -11.64 -10.35 -3.04
C LEU A 80 -10.36 -11.10 -3.40
N HIS A 81 -9.85 -10.93 -4.61
CA HIS A 81 -8.61 -11.55 -5.05
C HIS A 81 -7.41 -11.02 -4.26
N PHE A 82 -7.37 -9.69 -4.05
CA PHE A 82 -6.37 -9.04 -3.20
C PHE A 82 -6.40 -9.60 -1.77
N LEU A 83 -7.60 -9.69 -1.16
CA LEU A 83 -7.75 -10.30 0.17
C LEU A 83 -7.33 -11.77 0.17
N PHE A 84 -7.64 -12.52 -0.89
CA PHE A 84 -7.22 -13.92 -0.99
C PHE A 84 -5.69 -14.05 -0.97
N GLN A 85 -4.98 -13.17 -1.69
CA GLN A 85 -3.51 -13.14 -1.70
C GLN A 85 -2.90 -12.77 -0.34
N VAL A 86 -3.61 -12.03 0.52
CA VAL A 86 -3.19 -11.80 1.91
C VAL A 86 -3.24 -13.10 2.74
N TYR A 87 -4.25 -13.95 2.48
CA TYR A 87 -4.54 -15.15 3.27
C TYR A 87 -3.90 -16.43 2.73
N ASP A 88 -3.56 -16.48 1.45
CA ASP A 88 -2.93 -17.64 0.83
C ASP A 88 -1.43 -17.65 1.15
N VAL A 89 -1.07 -18.40 2.18
CA VAL A 89 0.28 -18.45 2.75
C VAL A 89 1.18 -19.46 2.01
N ASP A 90 0.60 -20.37 1.23
CA ASP A 90 1.32 -21.51 0.62
C ASP A 90 1.09 -21.70 -0.90
N GLY A 91 0.06 -21.09 -1.50
CA GLY A 91 -0.29 -21.32 -2.91
C GLY A 91 -1.03 -22.62 -3.17
#